data_AF-A0A937EIM0-F1
#
_entry.id   AF-A0A937EIM0-F1
#
_cell.length_a   1.000
_cell.length_b   1.000
_cell.length_c   1.000
_cell.angle_alpha   90.00
_cell.angle_beta   90.00
_cell.angle_gamma   90.00
#
_symmetry.space_group_name_H-M   'P 1'
#
loop_
_entity.id
_entity.type
_entity.pdbx_description
1 polymer ?
#
loop_
_entity_poly.entity_id
_entity_poly.type
_entity_poly.pdbx_seq_one_letter_code
_entity_poly.pdbx_strand_id
1 'polypeptide(L)'
;MSADTFGPPHPTCTPSRAARELGLKRSEFDLAVQLGRIRTVPDEGGGGGRRVERTEIDRLRAQDGFPASLRERVRVVGTAEGAALMGVPAARFTRLARLGLLVPVKFHLNRYRAVVWLYLAEELRNFAASAENAHLLKGRTPETLRGQLAAGVDLRARNWRGRRLGLQLRQTDDPWARAGAVAAFLAPVEIAGIVRDPYERAHLNRFRPPAPGHSAPGSPSAHLAEEIMTAQDADEIGWLRSDLAHAMEQARAASPAPRPSARRVAPPARATARPIPPMARTVTRVTHSASGPPVPRTGDMGHATPPPDRATRPAGDTLMLPEPGCAAPPQPPRGLRAWLRRRSPRPARI
;
A
#
# COMPACT_ATOMS: atom_id res chain seq x y z
N MET A 1 -40.50 -19.15 -13.74
CA MET A 1 -39.16 -19.72 -13.49
C MET A 1 -38.38 -19.53 -14.77
N SER A 2 -37.68 -18.41 -14.91
CA SER A 2 -36.88 -18.10 -16.10
C SER A 2 -35.49 -18.71 -15.91
N ALA A 3 -35.10 -19.57 -16.83
CA ALA A 3 -33.78 -20.18 -16.87
C ALA A 3 -32.74 -19.08 -17.16
N ASP A 4 -31.81 -18.90 -16.23
CA ASP A 4 -30.58 -18.15 -16.47
C ASP A 4 -29.77 -18.86 -17.54
N THR A 5 -29.64 -18.21 -18.69
CA THR A 5 -28.69 -18.56 -19.74
C THR A 5 -27.29 -18.22 -19.25
N PHE A 6 -26.68 -19.11 -18.46
CA PHE A 6 -25.25 -19.06 -18.20
C PHE A 6 -24.52 -19.50 -19.48
N GLY A 7 -24.11 -18.52 -20.29
CA GLY A 7 -23.17 -18.75 -21.38
C GLY A 7 -21.89 -19.42 -20.86
N PRO A 8 -21.15 -20.16 -21.71
CA PRO A 8 -19.94 -20.83 -21.28
C PRO A 8 -18.96 -19.83 -20.66
N PRO A 9 -18.28 -20.17 -19.55
CA PRO A 9 -17.36 -19.26 -18.87
C PRO A 9 -16.30 -18.79 -19.86
N HIS A 10 -16.22 -17.48 -20.08
CA HIS A 10 -15.21 -16.92 -20.96
C HIS A 10 -13.82 -17.29 -20.43
N PRO A 11 -12.90 -17.78 -21.28
CA PRO A 11 -11.59 -18.21 -20.81
C PRO A 11 -10.86 -17.01 -20.19
N THR A 12 -10.55 -17.11 -18.91
CA THR A 12 -9.83 -16.08 -18.15
C THR A 12 -8.37 -16.45 -17.98
N CYS A 13 -7.49 -15.45 -18.04
CA CYS A 13 -6.05 -15.59 -17.90
C CYS A 13 -5.56 -15.01 -16.57
N THR A 14 -4.52 -15.64 -16.00
CA THR A 14 -3.81 -15.06 -14.85
C THR A 14 -3.06 -13.79 -15.26
N PRO A 15 -2.86 -12.82 -14.34
CA PRO A 15 -2.16 -11.56 -14.63
C PRO A 15 -0.79 -11.74 -15.29
N SER A 16 -0.01 -12.72 -14.83
CA SER A 16 1.32 -13.00 -15.40
C SER A 16 1.23 -13.48 -16.85
N ARG A 17 0.25 -14.33 -17.17
CA ARG A 17 0.02 -14.77 -18.55
C ARG A 17 -0.45 -13.61 -19.42
N ALA A 18 -1.42 -12.83 -18.94
CA ALA A 18 -1.94 -11.67 -19.65
C ALA A 18 -0.85 -10.62 -19.93
N ALA A 19 0.03 -10.33 -18.95
CA ALA A 19 1.15 -9.40 -19.13
C ALA A 19 2.11 -9.87 -20.24
N ARG A 20 2.49 -11.16 -20.24
CA ARG A 20 3.33 -11.75 -21.30
C ARG A 20 2.65 -11.66 -22.67
N GLU A 21 1.37 -11.97 -22.72
CA GLU A 21 0.56 -11.94 -23.94
C GLU A 21 0.31 -10.53 -24.49
N LEU A 22 0.32 -9.52 -23.63
CA LEU A 22 0.23 -8.10 -23.98
C LEU A 22 1.61 -7.46 -24.22
N GLY A 23 2.70 -8.21 -24.05
CA GLY A 23 4.06 -7.70 -24.16
C GLY A 23 4.39 -6.62 -23.13
N LEU A 24 3.79 -6.66 -21.93
CA LEU A 24 4.03 -5.70 -20.86
C LEU A 24 4.91 -6.29 -19.76
N LYS A 25 5.76 -5.46 -19.16
CA LYS A 25 6.42 -5.81 -17.89
C LYS A 25 5.35 -5.90 -16.79
N ARG A 26 5.63 -6.66 -15.73
CA ARG A 26 4.71 -6.80 -14.58
C ARG A 26 4.25 -5.46 -14.03
N SER A 27 5.19 -4.53 -13.84
CA SER A 27 4.89 -3.18 -13.33
C SER A 27 4.07 -2.31 -14.29
N GLU A 28 4.26 -2.48 -15.60
CA GLU A 28 3.49 -1.76 -16.63
C GLU A 28 2.06 -2.30 -16.69
N PHE A 29 1.91 -3.62 -16.61
CA PHE A 29 0.61 -4.27 -16.53
C PHE A 29 -0.17 -3.85 -15.28
N ASP A 30 0.45 -3.88 -14.10
CA ASP A 30 -0.20 -3.46 -12.86
C ASP A 30 -0.64 -1.99 -12.91
N LEU A 31 0.16 -1.13 -13.54
CA LEU A 31 -0.19 0.25 -13.78
C LEU A 31 -1.33 0.39 -14.79
N ALA A 32 -1.34 -0.40 -15.87
CA ALA A 32 -2.40 -0.41 -16.87
C ALA A 32 -3.76 -0.77 -16.26
N VAL A 33 -3.77 -1.77 -15.37
CA VAL A 33 -4.96 -2.17 -14.61
C VAL A 33 -5.39 -1.07 -13.63
N GLN A 34 -4.45 -0.47 -12.91
CA GLN A 34 -4.73 0.67 -12.01
C GLN A 34 -5.37 1.85 -12.76
N LEU A 35 -4.82 2.22 -13.91
CA LEU A 35 -5.34 3.29 -14.75
C LEU A 35 -6.64 2.92 -15.49
N GLY A 36 -7.13 1.69 -15.37
CA GLY A 36 -8.34 1.22 -16.06
C GLY A 36 -8.17 1.04 -17.57
N ARG A 37 -6.92 0.94 -18.06
CA ARG A 37 -6.62 0.68 -19.48
C ARG A 37 -6.82 -0.80 -19.84
N ILE A 38 -6.67 -1.69 -18.87
CA ILE A 38 -6.95 -3.12 -18.96
C ILE A 38 -8.08 -3.43 -17.98
N ARG A 39 -9.16 -4.03 -18.49
CA ARG A 39 -10.27 -4.49 -17.65
C ARG A 39 -9.93 -5.83 -17.00
N THR A 40 -10.35 -5.99 -15.76
CA THR A 40 -10.12 -7.21 -14.98
C THR A 40 -11.38 -7.64 -14.25
N VAL A 41 -11.58 -8.94 -14.15
CA VAL A 41 -12.67 -9.56 -13.39
C VAL A 41 -12.15 -10.14 -12.08
N PRO A 42 -12.97 -10.20 -11.01
CA PRO A 42 -12.63 -10.92 -9.79
C PRO A 42 -12.32 -12.38 -10.12
N ASP A 43 -11.32 -12.96 -9.45
CA ASP A 43 -11.08 -14.40 -9.52
C ASP A 43 -12.14 -15.14 -8.70
N GLU A 44 -12.96 -15.95 -9.38
CA GLU A 44 -14.05 -16.72 -8.74
C GLU A 44 -13.53 -17.74 -7.72
N GLY A 45 -12.24 -18.08 -7.77
CA GLY A 45 -11.58 -19.04 -6.87
C GLY A 45 -11.29 -18.54 -5.44
N GLY A 46 -11.86 -17.42 -4.99
CA GLY A 46 -11.79 -16.96 -3.61
C GLY A 46 -10.41 -16.45 -3.13
N GLY A 47 -9.38 -16.48 -3.98
CA GLY A 47 -8.02 -16.03 -3.65
C GLY A 47 -7.80 -14.52 -3.69
N GLY A 48 -8.84 -13.71 -3.89
CA GLY A 48 -8.75 -12.25 -4.04
C GLY A 48 -7.94 -11.80 -5.27
N GLY A 49 -7.57 -12.74 -6.15
CA GLY A 49 -6.89 -12.47 -7.40
C GLY A 49 -7.78 -11.72 -8.38
N ARG A 50 -7.17 -11.06 -9.36
CA ARG A 50 -7.89 -10.54 -10.53
C ARG A 50 -7.43 -11.28 -11.77
N ARG A 51 -8.36 -11.55 -12.68
CA ARG A 51 -8.10 -12.19 -13.96
C ARG A 51 -8.43 -11.25 -15.11
N VAL A 52 -7.84 -11.53 -16.27
CA VAL A 52 -8.12 -10.82 -17.52
C VAL A 52 -8.88 -11.77 -18.43
N GLU A 53 -10.02 -11.34 -18.93
CA GLU A 53 -10.76 -12.12 -19.93
C GLU A 53 -10.00 -12.21 -21.24
N ARG A 54 -10.14 -13.32 -21.95
CA ARG A 54 -9.47 -13.49 -23.25
C ARG A 54 -9.91 -12.42 -24.26
N THR A 55 -11.19 -12.10 -24.27
CA THR A 55 -11.82 -11.06 -25.10
C THR A 55 -11.15 -9.69 -24.91
N GLU A 56 -10.76 -9.35 -23.68
CA GLU A 56 -10.04 -8.11 -23.38
C GLU A 56 -8.62 -8.11 -23.96
N ILE A 57 -7.92 -9.25 -23.91
CA ILE A 57 -6.59 -9.40 -24.52
C ILE A 57 -6.70 -9.22 -26.03
N ASP A 58 -7.68 -9.87 -26.66
CA ASP A 58 -7.88 -9.81 -28.11
C ASP A 58 -8.28 -8.39 -28.55
N ARG A 59 -9.14 -7.69 -27.79
CA ARG A 59 -9.47 -6.26 -28.01
C ARG A 59 -8.26 -5.35 -27.95
N LEU A 60 -7.32 -5.61 -27.03
CA LEU A 60 -6.09 -4.82 -26.89
C LEU A 60 -5.10 -5.11 -28.02
N ARG A 61 -5.02 -6.37 -28.46
CA ARG A 61 -4.16 -6.78 -29.59
C ARG A 61 -4.66 -6.28 -30.93
N ALA A 62 -5.97 -6.14 -31.09
CA ALA A 62 -6.60 -5.61 -32.30
C ALA A 62 -6.49 -4.07 -32.41
N GLN A 63 -5.95 -3.37 -31.41
CA GLN A 63 -5.73 -1.92 -31.50
C GLN A 63 -4.52 -1.60 -32.37
N ASP A 64 -4.65 -0.54 -33.15
CA ASP A 64 -3.54 -0.04 -33.97
C ASP A 64 -2.32 0.33 -33.12
N GLY A 65 -1.14 -0.01 -33.66
CA GLY A 65 0.14 0.23 -32.99
C GLY A 65 0.39 -0.65 -31.77
N PHE A 66 -0.36 -1.74 -31.57
CA PHE A 66 -0.07 -2.72 -30.52
C PHE A 66 1.31 -3.39 -30.75
N PRO A 67 2.14 -3.59 -29.69
CA PRO A 67 1.93 -3.22 -28.28
C PRO A 67 2.43 -1.82 -27.91
N ALA A 68 3.08 -1.10 -28.83
CA ALA A 68 3.73 0.18 -28.57
C ALA A 68 2.74 1.25 -28.06
N SER A 69 1.55 1.34 -28.64
CA SER A 69 0.51 2.29 -28.23
C SER A 69 -0.01 2.04 -26.81
N LEU A 70 -0.10 0.77 -26.38
CA LEU A 70 -0.44 0.42 -25.00
C LEU A 70 0.71 0.76 -24.04
N ARG A 71 1.95 0.47 -24.40
CA ARG A 71 3.13 0.83 -23.61
C ARG A 71 3.27 2.33 -23.41
N GLU A 72 2.98 3.12 -24.44
CA GLU A 72 3.07 4.58 -24.35
C GLU A 72 2.02 5.17 -23.40
N ARG A 73 0.80 4.62 -23.38
CA ARG A 73 -0.28 5.02 -22.44
C ARG A 73 0.00 4.68 -20.98
N VAL A 74 0.97 3.81 -20.70
CA VAL A 74 1.41 3.46 -19.34
C VAL A 74 2.85 3.85 -19.07
N ARG A 75 3.48 4.59 -20.00
CA ARG A 75 4.85 5.04 -19.86
C ARG A 75 4.93 6.05 -18.73
N VAL A 76 5.81 5.77 -17.78
CA VAL A 76 6.10 6.66 -16.67
C VAL A 76 7.53 7.20 -16.79
N VAL A 77 7.70 8.46 -16.43
CA VAL A 77 8.95 9.19 -16.58
C VAL A 77 9.33 9.89 -15.29
N GLY A 78 10.63 10.04 -15.04
CA GLY A 78 11.16 10.82 -13.93
C GLY A 78 11.21 12.31 -14.25
N THR A 79 11.73 13.11 -13.32
CA THR A 79 11.80 14.58 -13.44
C THR A 79 12.54 15.07 -14.69
N ALA A 80 13.71 14.51 -15.00
CA ALA A 80 14.53 14.98 -16.11
C ALA A 80 13.85 14.74 -17.47
N GLU A 81 13.39 13.52 -17.68
CA GLU A 81 12.68 13.12 -18.89
C GLU A 81 11.31 13.81 -19.01
N GLY A 82 10.57 13.93 -17.91
CA GLY A 82 9.30 14.67 -17.86
C GLY A 82 9.46 16.15 -18.19
N ALA A 83 10.53 16.79 -17.71
CA ALA A 83 10.84 18.16 -18.05
C ALA A 83 11.17 18.33 -19.55
N ALA A 84 11.92 17.38 -20.12
CA ALA A 84 12.21 17.35 -21.55
C ALA A 84 10.94 17.18 -22.41
N LEU A 85 10.04 16.26 -22.03
CA LEU A 85 8.75 16.07 -22.71
C LEU A 85 7.88 17.33 -22.73
N MET A 86 7.98 18.16 -21.70
CA MET A 86 7.22 19.41 -21.58
C MET A 86 7.97 20.62 -22.17
N GLY A 87 9.23 20.47 -22.61
CA GLY A 87 10.05 21.56 -23.09
C GLY A 87 10.40 22.61 -22.02
N VAL A 88 10.56 22.21 -20.76
CA VAL A 88 10.86 23.11 -19.64
C VAL A 88 12.14 22.70 -18.90
N PRO A 89 12.80 23.62 -18.18
CA PRO A 89 13.90 23.24 -17.29
C PRO A 89 13.44 22.34 -16.13
N ALA A 90 14.28 21.42 -15.69
CA ALA A 90 13.99 20.49 -14.59
C ALA A 90 13.55 21.21 -13.29
N ALA A 91 14.16 22.37 -12.98
CA ALA A 91 13.76 23.18 -11.83
C ALA A 91 12.32 23.73 -11.94
N ARG A 92 11.85 24.06 -13.16
CA ARG A 92 10.46 24.47 -13.39
C ARG A 92 9.52 23.28 -13.23
N PHE A 93 9.87 22.12 -13.79
CA PHE A 93 9.11 20.88 -13.61
C PHE A 93 8.90 20.55 -12.14
N THR A 94 9.99 20.54 -11.34
CA THR A 94 9.93 20.27 -9.90
C THR A 94 9.01 21.25 -9.18
N ARG A 95 9.04 22.54 -9.52
CA ARG A 95 8.13 23.55 -8.94
C ARG A 95 6.67 23.23 -9.26
N LEU A 96 6.34 22.92 -10.51
CA LEU A 96 4.97 22.55 -10.90
C LEU A 96 4.48 21.29 -10.17
N ALA A 97 5.36 20.29 -10.04
CA ALA A 97 5.06 19.07 -9.32
C ALA A 97 4.85 19.30 -7.81
N ARG A 98 5.71 20.09 -7.15
CA ARG A 98 5.55 20.46 -5.73
C ARG A 98 4.28 21.25 -5.47
N LEU A 99 3.86 22.08 -6.41
CA LEU A 99 2.58 22.80 -6.36
C LEU A 99 1.37 21.89 -6.65
N GLY A 100 1.58 20.61 -6.93
CA GLY A 100 0.51 19.65 -7.16
C GLY A 100 -0.14 19.74 -8.54
N LEU A 101 0.41 20.55 -9.46
CA LEU A 101 -0.09 20.70 -10.82
C LEU A 101 0.23 19.48 -11.68
N LEU A 102 1.32 18.79 -11.35
CA LEU A 102 1.70 17.51 -11.94
C LEU A 102 1.59 16.44 -10.86
N VAL A 103 0.69 15.48 -11.05
CA VAL A 103 0.39 14.46 -10.04
C VAL A 103 1.17 13.18 -10.34
N PRO A 104 2.09 12.74 -9.45
CA PRO A 104 2.81 11.51 -9.68
C PRO A 104 1.87 10.31 -9.63
N VAL A 105 2.18 9.28 -10.42
CA VAL A 105 1.41 8.02 -10.45
C VAL A 105 2.10 6.93 -9.63
N LYS A 106 3.42 6.99 -9.51
CA LYS A 106 4.24 6.04 -8.78
C LYS A 106 5.43 6.77 -8.17
N PHE A 107 6.01 6.17 -7.13
CA PHE A 107 7.34 6.55 -6.66
C PHE A 107 8.18 5.29 -6.43
N HIS A 108 9.48 5.48 -6.34
CA HIS A 108 10.40 4.50 -5.76
C HIS A 108 11.45 5.22 -4.94
N LEU A 109 12.08 4.49 -4.04
CA LEU A 109 13.25 4.98 -3.31
C LEU A 109 14.50 4.55 -4.07
N ASN A 110 15.42 5.48 -4.30
CA ASN A 110 16.70 5.14 -4.90
C ASN A 110 17.63 4.45 -3.87
N ARG A 111 18.84 4.05 -4.29
CA ARG A 111 19.85 3.44 -3.40
C ARG A 111 20.21 4.33 -2.21
N TYR A 112 20.08 5.64 -2.37
CA TYR A 112 20.34 6.66 -1.34
C TYR A 112 19.09 7.02 -0.53
N ARG A 113 17.99 6.27 -0.67
CA ARG A 113 16.71 6.48 0.00
C ARG A 113 16.01 7.80 -0.32
N ALA A 114 16.40 8.48 -1.39
CA ALA A 114 15.65 9.63 -1.89
C ALA A 114 14.44 9.16 -2.70
N VAL A 115 13.34 9.91 -2.58
CA VAL A 115 12.08 9.63 -3.29
C VAL A 115 12.19 10.09 -4.73
N VAL A 116 12.06 9.14 -5.66
CA VAL A 116 11.97 9.41 -7.08
C VAL A 116 10.51 9.28 -7.51
N TRP A 117 9.91 10.42 -7.82
CA TRP A 117 8.55 10.52 -8.33
C TRP A 117 8.50 10.21 -9.83
N LEU A 118 7.50 9.43 -10.23
CA LEU A 118 7.25 9.04 -11.60
C LEU A 118 5.89 9.56 -12.04
N TYR A 119 5.86 10.14 -13.24
CA TYR A 119 4.71 10.82 -13.83
C TYR A 119 4.29 10.13 -15.11
N LEU A 120 3.00 10.13 -15.44
CA LEU A 120 2.53 9.54 -16.68
C LEU A 120 2.90 10.43 -17.87
N ALA A 121 3.64 9.89 -18.84
CA ALA A 121 4.13 10.66 -19.98
C ALA A 121 2.98 11.31 -20.78
N GLU A 122 1.88 10.57 -20.96
CA GLU A 122 0.65 11.06 -21.61
C GLU A 122 0.09 12.32 -20.92
N GLU A 123 -0.04 12.31 -19.59
CA GLU A 123 -0.54 13.45 -18.82
C GLU A 123 0.37 14.67 -18.94
N LEU A 124 1.69 14.47 -18.95
CA LEU A 124 2.65 15.56 -19.12
C LEU A 124 2.55 16.21 -20.49
N ARG A 125 2.39 15.42 -21.56
CA ARG A 125 2.18 15.96 -22.91
C ARG A 125 0.87 16.70 -23.02
N ASN A 126 -0.21 16.15 -22.48
CA ASN A 126 -1.52 16.80 -22.48
C ASN A 126 -1.48 18.11 -21.68
N PHE A 127 -0.80 18.12 -20.54
CA PHE A 127 -0.57 19.33 -19.76
C PHE A 127 0.21 20.38 -20.57
N ALA A 128 1.27 19.97 -21.27
CA ALA A 128 2.11 20.85 -22.06
C ALA A 128 1.40 21.40 -23.31
N ALA A 129 0.52 20.61 -23.92
CA ALA A 129 -0.23 20.98 -25.11
C ALA A 129 -1.43 21.89 -24.81
N SER A 130 -1.94 21.90 -23.58
CA SER A 130 -3.08 22.73 -23.20
C SER A 130 -2.73 24.22 -23.19
N ALA A 131 -3.48 25.02 -23.95
CA ALA A 131 -3.31 26.48 -24.02
C ALA A 131 -3.48 27.15 -22.64
N GLU A 132 -4.37 26.62 -21.80
CA GLU A 132 -4.60 27.13 -20.44
C GLU A 132 -3.33 27.04 -19.57
N ASN A 133 -2.48 26.04 -19.80
CA ASN A 133 -1.27 25.80 -19.03
C ASN A 133 -0.03 26.51 -19.59
N ALA A 134 -0.12 27.13 -20.78
CA ALA A 134 1.03 27.72 -21.45
C ALA A 134 1.77 28.76 -20.58
N HIS A 135 1.02 29.55 -19.79
CA HIS A 135 1.55 30.54 -18.87
C HIS A 135 2.30 29.95 -17.65
N LEU A 136 2.12 28.66 -17.37
CA LEU A 136 2.83 27.93 -16.31
C LEU A 136 4.15 27.34 -16.81
N LEU A 137 4.23 27.05 -18.11
CA LEU A 137 5.41 26.50 -18.77
C LEU A 137 6.42 27.59 -19.14
N LYS A 138 5.91 28.77 -19.53
CA LYS A 138 6.69 29.93 -19.98
C LYS A 138 6.53 31.10 -19.00
N GLY A 139 7.56 31.94 -18.90
CA GLY A 139 7.52 33.15 -18.09
C GLY A 139 7.64 32.95 -16.57
N ARG A 140 7.14 33.93 -15.83
CA ARG A 140 7.24 34.04 -14.37
C ARG A 140 6.12 33.25 -13.69
N THR A 141 6.48 32.43 -12.71
CA THR A 141 5.49 31.72 -11.87
C THR A 141 4.61 32.75 -11.14
N PRO A 142 3.27 32.62 -11.18
CA PRO A 142 2.33 33.49 -10.46
C PRO A 142 2.72 33.71 -9.00
N GLU A 143 2.44 34.91 -8.47
CA GLU A 143 2.85 35.33 -7.12
C GLU A 143 2.38 34.36 -6.04
N THR A 144 1.11 33.98 -6.12
CA THR A 144 0.46 33.05 -5.19
C THR A 144 1.19 31.71 -5.12
N LEU A 145 1.53 31.15 -6.28
CA LEU A 145 2.27 29.89 -6.39
C LEU A 145 3.72 30.04 -5.89
N ARG A 146 4.33 31.21 -6.08
CA ARG A 146 5.67 31.47 -5.56
C ARG A 146 5.71 31.57 -4.04
N GLY A 147 4.72 32.24 -3.44
CA GLY A 147 4.56 32.30 -1.98
C GLY A 147 4.42 30.90 -1.37
N GLN A 148 3.66 30.00 -2.01
CA GLN A 148 3.54 28.60 -1.57
C GLN A 148 4.87 27.86 -1.62
N LEU A 149 5.63 28.00 -2.70
CA LEU A 149 6.96 27.38 -2.82
C LEU A 149 7.93 27.91 -1.77
N ALA A 150 7.89 29.22 -1.47
CA ALA A 150 8.71 29.84 -0.43
C ALA A 150 8.34 29.34 0.97
N ALA A 151 7.06 29.06 1.23
CA ALA A 151 6.58 28.40 2.44
C ALA A 151 6.91 26.89 2.52
N GLY A 152 7.66 26.36 1.54
CA GLY A 152 8.11 24.97 1.55
C GLY A 152 7.09 23.95 1.06
N VAL A 153 5.92 24.38 0.56
CA VAL A 153 4.83 23.47 0.15
C VAL A 153 5.33 22.39 -0.84
N ASP A 154 4.95 21.14 -0.58
CA ASP A 154 5.14 20.01 -1.47
C ASP A 154 3.93 19.07 -1.43
N LEU A 155 3.06 19.21 -2.42
CA LEU A 155 1.81 18.45 -2.55
C LEU A 155 1.98 17.11 -3.27
N ARG A 156 3.21 16.71 -3.65
CA ARG A 156 3.43 15.48 -4.44
C ARG A 156 2.93 14.25 -3.71
N ALA A 157 3.28 14.10 -2.42
CA ALA A 157 2.86 12.96 -1.62
C ALA A 157 1.34 12.94 -1.41
N ARG A 158 0.76 14.09 -1.03
CA ARG A 158 -0.69 14.26 -0.85
C ARG A 158 -1.49 13.93 -2.11
N ASN A 159 -1.10 14.51 -3.25
CA ASN A 159 -1.81 14.27 -4.51
C ASN A 159 -1.62 12.84 -5.02
N TRP A 160 -0.45 12.24 -4.78
CA TRP A 160 -0.22 10.83 -5.06
C TRP A 160 -1.14 9.92 -4.22
N ARG A 161 -1.30 10.19 -2.92
CA ARG A 161 -2.24 9.44 -2.06
C ARG A 161 -3.68 9.58 -2.54
N GLY A 162 -4.13 10.79 -2.85
CA GLY A 162 -5.47 11.03 -3.41
C GLY A 162 -5.70 10.28 -4.72
N ARG A 163 -4.71 10.29 -5.63
CA ARG A 163 -4.76 9.50 -6.87
C ARG A 163 -4.82 8.00 -6.57
N ARG A 164 -3.96 7.51 -5.66
CA ARG A 164 -3.89 6.10 -5.27
C ARG A 164 -5.21 5.62 -4.69
N LEU A 165 -5.82 6.39 -3.80
CA LEU A 165 -7.13 6.11 -3.22
C LEU A 165 -8.19 6.03 -4.31
N GLY A 166 -8.28 7.03 -5.20
CA GLY A 166 -9.25 7.01 -6.31
C GLY A 166 -9.09 5.81 -7.25
N LEU A 167 -7.86 5.37 -7.52
CA LEU A 167 -7.60 4.16 -8.32
C LEU A 167 -8.08 2.90 -7.59
N GLN A 168 -7.87 2.80 -6.27
CA GLN A 168 -8.31 1.66 -5.47
C GLN A 168 -9.83 1.59 -5.35
N LEU A 169 -10.49 2.72 -5.11
CA LEU A 169 -11.94 2.79 -4.98
C LEU A 169 -12.67 2.37 -6.26
N ARG A 170 -12.13 2.68 -7.44
CA ARG A 170 -12.68 2.24 -8.73
C ARG A 170 -12.55 0.74 -8.99
N GLN A 171 -11.65 0.06 -8.28
CA GLN A 171 -11.43 -1.37 -8.46
C GLN A 171 -12.27 -2.21 -7.50
N THR A 172 -12.84 -1.61 -6.46
CA THR A 172 -13.40 -2.33 -5.32
C THR A 172 -14.89 -2.07 -5.15
N ASP A 173 -15.66 -3.14 -5.27
CA ASP A 173 -17.09 -3.13 -4.98
C ASP A 173 -17.41 -3.57 -3.54
N ASP A 174 -16.49 -4.31 -2.90
CA ASP A 174 -16.65 -4.77 -1.52
C ASP A 174 -16.54 -3.61 -0.51
N PRO A 175 -17.57 -3.38 0.34
CA PRO A 175 -17.57 -2.31 1.34
C PRO A 175 -16.40 -2.37 2.33
N TRP A 176 -15.94 -3.56 2.72
CA TRP A 176 -14.80 -3.71 3.63
C TRP A 176 -13.49 -3.35 2.95
N ALA A 177 -13.29 -3.76 1.71
CA ALA A 177 -12.16 -3.35 0.88
C ALA A 177 -12.17 -1.84 0.57
N ARG A 178 -13.35 -1.21 0.44
CA ARG A 178 -13.47 0.26 0.35
C ARG A 178 -12.96 0.94 1.63
N ALA A 179 -13.42 0.48 2.80
CA ALA A 179 -12.92 0.99 4.07
C ALA A 179 -11.41 0.75 4.25
N GLY A 180 -10.92 -0.42 3.84
CA GLY A 180 -9.50 -0.79 3.86
C GLY A 180 -8.63 0.11 2.97
N ALA A 181 -9.14 0.52 1.80
CA ALA A 181 -8.47 1.46 0.91
C ALA A 181 -8.29 2.84 1.56
N VAL A 182 -9.33 3.37 2.23
CA VAL A 182 -9.23 4.65 2.97
C VAL A 182 -8.28 4.53 4.16
N ALA A 183 -8.43 3.45 4.95
CA ALA A 183 -7.59 3.19 6.11
C ALA A 183 -6.10 3.00 5.76
N ALA A 184 -5.77 2.68 4.50
CA ALA A 184 -4.39 2.56 4.04
C ALA A 184 -3.56 3.83 4.27
N PHE A 185 -4.21 5.01 4.22
CA PHE A 185 -3.56 6.31 4.29
C PHE A 185 -3.66 6.98 5.67
N LEU A 186 -4.28 6.33 6.66
CA LEU A 186 -4.41 6.85 8.02
C LEU A 186 -3.42 6.17 8.96
N ALA A 187 -2.90 6.95 9.92
CA ALA A 187 -2.09 6.39 10.99
C ALA A 187 -2.93 5.45 11.87
N PRO A 188 -2.35 4.40 12.47
CA PRO A 188 -3.09 3.46 13.32
C PRO A 188 -3.88 4.12 14.46
N VAL A 189 -3.37 5.22 15.02
CA VAL A 189 -4.04 6.00 16.06
C VAL A 189 -5.34 6.65 15.56
N GLU A 190 -5.34 7.17 14.34
CA GLU A 190 -6.51 7.79 13.73
C GLU A 190 -7.61 6.76 13.48
N ILE A 191 -7.21 5.57 12.99
CA ILE A 191 -8.10 4.43 12.75
C ILE A 191 -8.72 3.95 14.07
N ALA A 192 -7.91 3.79 15.14
CA ALA A 192 -8.40 3.35 16.45
C ALA A 192 -9.40 4.35 17.06
N GLY A 193 -9.28 5.64 16.75
CA GLY A 193 -10.25 6.65 17.15
C GLY A 193 -11.62 6.50 16.49
N ILE A 194 -11.70 5.88 15.31
CA ILE A 194 -12.94 5.67 14.54
C ILE A 194 -13.50 4.26 14.76
N VAL A 195 -12.64 3.25 14.67
CA VAL A 195 -12.99 1.84 14.80
C VAL A 195 -12.54 1.35 16.17
N ARG A 196 -13.44 1.46 17.16
CA ARG A 196 -13.14 1.10 18.54
C ARG A 196 -13.07 -0.40 18.78
N ASP A 197 -13.88 -1.18 18.04
CA ASP A 197 -13.92 -2.65 18.15
C ASP A 197 -12.60 -3.26 17.61
N PRO A 198 -11.82 -3.99 18.43
CA PRO A 198 -10.62 -4.70 17.98
C PRO A 198 -10.87 -5.71 16.86
N TYR A 199 -12.02 -6.38 16.83
CA TYR A 199 -12.34 -7.37 15.79
C TYR A 199 -12.61 -6.71 14.45
N GLU A 200 -13.35 -5.59 14.45
CA GLU A 200 -13.53 -4.78 13.24
C GLU A 200 -12.21 -4.24 12.73
N ARG A 201 -11.32 -3.76 13.62
CA ARG A 201 -9.97 -3.32 13.22
C ARG A 201 -9.15 -4.46 12.62
N ALA A 202 -9.17 -5.64 13.23
CA ALA A 202 -8.46 -6.80 12.71
C ALA A 202 -9.01 -7.22 11.34
N HIS A 203 -10.34 -7.16 11.15
CA HIS A 203 -10.98 -7.46 9.87
C HIS A 203 -10.62 -6.41 8.81
N LEU A 204 -10.73 -5.12 9.13
CA LEU A 204 -10.35 -3.99 8.28
C LEU A 204 -8.89 -4.10 7.81
N ASN A 205 -7.98 -4.46 8.71
CA ASN A 205 -6.55 -4.59 8.38
C ASN A 205 -6.28 -5.69 7.32
N ARG A 206 -7.12 -6.72 7.20
CA ARG A 206 -6.98 -7.74 6.14
C ARG A 206 -7.26 -7.19 4.75
N PHE A 207 -8.06 -6.13 4.67
CA PHE A 207 -8.43 -5.47 3.43
C PHE A 207 -7.54 -4.27 3.08
N ARG A 208 -6.58 -3.91 3.94
CA ARG A 208 -5.64 -2.84 3.63
C ARG A 208 -4.76 -3.26 2.46
N PRO A 209 -4.72 -2.46 1.38
CA PRO A 209 -3.78 -2.69 0.29
C PRO A 209 -2.33 -2.67 0.81
N PRO A 210 -1.46 -3.54 0.27
CA PRO A 210 -0.06 -3.55 0.66
C PRO A 210 0.62 -2.23 0.28
N ALA A 211 1.63 -1.87 1.06
CA ALA A 211 2.45 -0.70 0.78
C ALA A 211 3.16 -0.82 -0.58
N PRO A 212 3.28 0.27 -1.36
CA PRO A 212 4.02 0.25 -2.61
C PRO A 212 5.52 0.18 -2.32
N GLY A 213 6.14 -0.94 -2.69
CA GLY A 213 7.57 -1.17 -2.56
C GLY A 213 7.86 -2.58 -2.02
N HIS A 214 8.93 -3.21 -2.49
CA HIS A 214 9.33 -4.56 -2.06
C HIS A 214 10.38 -4.50 -0.95
N SER A 215 10.30 -3.50 -0.07
CA SER A 215 11.25 -3.34 1.02
C SER A 215 10.94 -4.33 2.14
N ALA A 216 11.99 -4.91 2.74
CA ALA A 216 11.82 -5.74 3.92
C ALA A 216 11.11 -4.96 5.04
N PRO A 217 10.14 -5.56 5.74
CA PRO A 217 9.47 -4.92 6.88
C PRO A 217 10.49 -4.40 7.91
N GLY A 218 10.26 -3.22 8.47
CA GLY A 218 11.16 -2.60 9.45
C GLY A 218 12.47 -2.03 8.89
N SER A 219 12.70 -2.09 7.57
CA SER A 219 13.83 -1.38 6.96
C SER A 219 13.58 0.13 6.92
N PRO A 220 14.63 0.97 6.92
CA PRO A 220 14.47 2.43 6.76
C PRO A 220 13.69 2.83 5.51
N SER A 221 13.81 2.05 4.44
CA SER A 221 13.05 2.24 3.20
C SER A 221 11.57 1.89 3.35
N ALA A 222 11.21 0.94 4.22
CA ALA A 222 9.82 0.65 4.55
C ALA A 222 9.21 1.80 5.36
N HIS A 223 9.93 2.33 6.36
CA HIS A 223 9.46 3.49 7.14
C HIS A 223 9.23 4.73 6.29
N LEU A 224 10.13 5.04 5.36
CA LEU A 224 9.93 6.18 4.45
C LEU A 224 8.75 5.96 3.50
N ALA A 225 8.53 4.72 3.03
CA ALA A 225 7.35 4.40 2.24
C ALA A 225 6.06 4.53 3.06
N GLU A 226 6.06 4.09 4.33
CA GLU A 226 4.95 4.26 5.28
C GLU A 226 4.65 5.74 5.55
N GLU A 227 5.68 6.57 5.71
CA GLU A 227 5.55 8.01 5.90
C GLU A 227 4.89 8.68 4.68
N ILE A 228 5.33 8.33 3.47
CA ILE A 228 4.73 8.83 2.22
C ILE A 228 3.29 8.32 2.05
N MET A 229 2.99 7.11 2.50
CA MET A 229 1.64 6.56 2.46
C MET A 229 0.71 7.19 3.49
N THR A 230 1.22 7.63 4.63
CA THR A 230 0.39 8.13 5.72
C THR A 230 0.13 9.62 5.53
N ALA A 231 -1.14 10.03 5.61
CA ALA A 231 -1.54 11.43 5.59
C ALA A 231 -0.95 12.17 6.80
N GLN A 232 -0.36 13.34 6.55
CA GLN A 232 0.29 14.17 7.58
C GLN A 232 -0.44 15.50 7.80
N ASP A 233 -1.13 16.01 6.78
CA ASP A 233 -1.83 17.28 6.88
C ASP A 233 -3.16 17.11 7.64
N ALA A 234 -3.43 17.99 8.61
CA ALA A 234 -4.62 17.88 9.45
C ALA A 234 -5.94 17.95 8.66
N ASP A 235 -5.99 18.68 7.55
CA ASP A 235 -7.15 18.73 6.67
C ASP A 235 -7.32 17.45 5.85
N GLU A 236 -6.22 16.86 5.35
CA GLU A 236 -6.23 15.57 4.67
C GLU A 236 -6.67 14.45 5.63
N ILE A 237 -6.13 14.42 6.85
CA ILE A 237 -6.51 13.49 7.91
C ILE A 237 -8.00 13.65 8.25
N GLY A 238 -8.48 14.88 8.45
CA GLY A 238 -9.88 15.14 8.77
C GLY A 238 -10.85 14.64 7.68
N TRP A 239 -10.49 14.83 6.42
CA TRP A 239 -11.25 14.31 5.29
C TRP A 239 -11.25 12.78 5.25
N LEU A 240 -10.07 12.15 5.30
CA LEU A 240 -9.94 10.68 5.31
C LEU A 240 -10.65 10.02 6.51
N ARG A 241 -10.64 10.67 7.69
CA ARG A 241 -11.37 10.20 8.87
C ARG A 241 -12.88 10.17 8.64
N SER A 242 -13.41 11.21 8.00
CA SER A 242 -14.83 11.31 7.67
C SER A 242 -15.23 10.23 6.65
N ASP A 243 -14.42 10.06 5.60
CA ASP A 243 -14.62 9.02 4.59
C ASP A 243 -14.54 7.61 5.19
N LEU A 244 -13.58 7.35 6.09
CA LEU A 244 -13.46 6.06 6.77
C LEU A 244 -14.68 5.78 7.66
N ALA A 245 -15.16 6.77 8.41
CA ALA A 245 -16.35 6.60 9.24
C ALA A 245 -17.57 6.18 8.40
N HIS A 246 -17.78 6.86 7.27
CA HIS A 246 -18.85 6.54 6.35
C HIS A 246 -18.67 5.17 5.66
N ALA A 247 -17.46 4.82 5.25
CA ALA A 247 -17.18 3.51 4.66
C ALA A 247 -17.39 2.36 5.67
N MET A 248 -17.03 2.57 6.94
CA MET A 248 -17.26 1.59 8.01
C MET A 248 -18.75 1.39 8.29
N GLU A 249 -19.55 2.45 8.25
CA GLU A 249 -21.01 2.34 8.38
C GLU A 249 -21.60 1.47 7.26
N GLN A 250 -21.22 1.73 6.00
CA GLN A 250 -21.64 0.90 4.86
C GLN A 250 -21.17 -0.55 5.01
N ALA A 251 -19.92 -0.77 5.45
CA ALA A 251 -19.38 -2.10 5.63
C ALA A 251 -20.13 -2.91 6.70
N ARG A 252 -20.43 -2.29 7.85
CA ARG A 252 -21.23 -2.91 8.92
C ARG A 252 -22.66 -3.23 8.47
N ALA A 253 -23.27 -2.34 7.68
CA ALA A 253 -24.62 -2.55 7.16
C ALA A 253 -24.68 -3.71 6.15
N ALA A 254 -23.64 -3.88 5.32
CA ALA A 254 -23.57 -4.97 4.36
C ALA A 254 -23.21 -6.32 5.00
N SER A 255 -22.20 -6.36 5.88
CA SER A 255 -21.78 -7.57 6.58
C SER A 255 -21.00 -7.24 7.85
N PRO A 256 -21.51 -7.59 9.04
CA PRO A 256 -20.78 -7.40 10.29
C PRO A 256 -19.45 -8.16 10.30
N ALA A 257 -18.43 -7.61 10.96
CA ALA A 257 -17.12 -8.25 11.05
C ALA A 257 -17.23 -9.65 11.68
N PRO A 258 -16.46 -10.66 11.19
CA PRO A 258 -16.45 -11.99 11.77
C PRO A 258 -16.00 -11.93 13.22
N ARG A 259 -16.89 -12.34 14.13
CA ARG A 259 -16.58 -12.48 15.55
C ARG A 259 -16.23 -13.94 15.82
N PRO A 260 -15.24 -14.22 16.68
CA PRO A 260 -15.11 -15.56 17.23
C PRO A 260 -16.41 -15.86 17.95
N SER A 261 -17.22 -16.78 17.41
CA SER A 261 -18.32 -17.32 18.21
C SER A 261 -17.66 -17.96 19.42
N ALA A 262 -18.07 -17.56 20.63
CA ALA A 262 -17.77 -18.34 21.80
C ALA A 262 -18.28 -19.74 21.48
N ARG A 263 -17.37 -20.67 21.18
CA ARG A 263 -17.67 -22.08 21.04
C ARG A 263 -18.48 -22.40 22.28
N ARG A 264 -19.78 -22.66 22.12
CA ARG A 264 -20.59 -23.20 23.20
C ARG A 264 -19.89 -24.51 23.51
N VAL A 265 -19.03 -24.50 24.52
CA VAL A 265 -18.58 -25.72 25.16
C VAL A 265 -19.89 -26.27 25.70
N ALA A 266 -20.45 -27.25 24.99
CA ALA A 266 -21.55 -28.01 25.52
C ALA A 266 -21.09 -28.43 26.92
N PRO A 267 -21.87 -28.11 27.99
CA PRO A 267 -21.48 -28.50 29.33
C PRO A 267 -21.15 -30.00 29.27
N PRO A 268 -20.01 -30.44 29.82
CA PRO A 268 -19.68 -31.86 29.80
C PRO A 268 -20.90 -32.58 30.35
N ALA A 269 -21.46 -33.50 29.56
CA ALA A 269 -22.54 -34.34 30.02
C ALA A 269 -22.10 -34.90 31.36
N ARG A 270 -22.82 -34.56 32.44
CA ARG A 270 -22.52 -35.07 33.77
C ARG A 270 -22.44 -36.58 33.62
N ALA A 271 -21.24 -37.12 33.76
CA ALA A 271 -21.05 -38.55 33.85
C ALA A 271 -21.92 -38.98 35.02
N THR A 272 -22.97 -39.75 34.73
CA THR A 272 -23.75 -40.42 35.75
C THR A 272 -22.76 -41.22 36.60
N ALA A 273 -22.69 -40.88 37.89
CA ALA A 273 -21.83 -41.56 38.83
C ALA A 273 -22.15 -43.05 38.77
N ARG A 274 -21.20 -43.86 38.27
CA ARG A 274 -21.30 -45.30 38.38
C ARG A 274 -21.24 -45.65 39.87
N PRO A 275 -22.15 -46.49 40.39
CA PRO A 275 -22.07 -46.93 41.78
C PRO A 275 -20.76 -47.69 42.00
N ILE A 276 -20.08 -47.32 43.08
CA ILE A 276 -18.82 -47.91 43.53
C ILE A 276 -19.12 -49.37 43.92
N PRO A 277 -18.45 -50.39 43.34
CA PRO A 277 -18.57 -51.76 43.81
C PRO A 277 -17.91 -51.92 45.19
N PRO A 278 -18.47 -52.72 46.10
CA PRO A 278 -17.97 -52.86 47.47
C PRO A 278 -16.57 -53.48 47.50
N MET A 279 -15.73 -52.91 48.37
CA MET A 279 -14.33 -53.27 48.59
C MET A 279 -14.15 -54.75 48.96
N ALA A 280 -13.31 -55.46 48.20
CA ALA A 280 -12.68 -56.68 48.66
C ALA A 280 -11.30 -56.34 49.27
N ARG A 281 -11.22 -56.49 50.60
CA ARG A 281 -10.00 -56.69 51.41
C ARG A 281 -9.31 -57.98 50.92
N THR A 282 -8.01 -58.28 50.96
CA THR A 282 -6.74 -57.77 51.52
C THR A 282 -5.65 -58.39 50.58
N VAL A 283 -4.38 -57.98 50.54
CA VAL A 283 -3.30 -58.58 51.35
C VAL A 283 -2.02 -57.78 51.07
N THR A 284 -1.37 -57.42 52.17
CA THR A 284 -0.01 -56.89 52.32
C THR A 284 1.06 -57.87 51.82
N ARG A 285 2.04 -57.37 51.06
CA ARG A 285 3.42 -57.85 51.17
C ARG A 285 4.40 -56.71 50.87
N VAL A 286 5.12 -56.31 51.91
CA VAL A 286 6.34 -55.49 51.86
C VAL A 286 7.51 -56.45 52.09
N THR A 287 8.55 -56.35 51.27
CA THR A 287 9.98 -56.57 51.60
C THR A 287 10.78 -56.05 50.39
N HIS A 288 11.41 -54.89 50.47
CA HIS A 288 12.70 -54.54 51.07
C HIS A 288 13.86 -54.56 50.07
N SER A 289 14.58 -53.43 50.08
CA SER A 289 15.73 -52.99 49.30
C SER A 289 17.00 -53.84 49.41
N ALA A 290 17.88 -53.72 48.41
CA ALA A 290 19.34 -53.51 48.54
C ALA A 290 19.92 -53.36 47.11
N SER A 291 20.50 -52.21 46.73
CA SER A 291 21.87 -51.73 47.01
C SER A 291 22.89 -52.21 45.97
N GLY A 292 23.64 -51.28 45.35
CA GLY A 292 24.82 -51.59 44.54
C GLY A 292 25.18 -50.56 43.44
N PRO A 293 26.24 -49.73 43.61
CA PRO A 293 26.78 -48.76 42.62
C PRO A 293 28.08 -49.29 41.93
N PRO A 294 28.99 -48.49 41.30
CA PRO A 294 28.89 -47.62 40.11
C PRO A 294 30.07 -47.74 39.06
N VAL A 295 29.96 -47.02 37.91
CA VAL A 295 30.97 -46.52 36.90
C VAL A 295 31.91 -47.55 36.16
N PRO A 296 32.74 -47.21 35.12
CA PRO A 296 32.83 -46.05 34.19
C PRO A 296 33.18 -46.35 32.68
N ARG A 297 33.09 -45.28 31.84
CA ARG A 297 33.93 -44.87 30.66
C ARG A 297 34.09 -45.86 29.48
N THR A 298 34.18 -45.48 28.20
CA THR A 298 35.08 -44.52 27.52
C THR A 298 34.63 -44.42 26.05
N GLY A 299 34.52 -43.23 25.44
CA GLY A 299 35.48 -42.72 24.45
C GLY A 299 34.73 -42.36 23.15
N ASP A 300 35.22 -41.56 22.21
CA ASP A 300 36.28 -40.55 22.14
C ASP A 300 36.15 -39.87 20.74
N MET A 301 36.60 -38.62 20.63
CA MET A 301 36.97 -37.85 19.40
C MET A 301 35.92 -37.61 18.31
N GLY A 302 35.77 -36.43 17.69
CA GLY A 302 36.60 -35.23 17.59
C GLY A 302 36.65 -34.79 16.12
N HIS A 303 36.23 -33.55 15.82
CA HIS A 303 36.93 -32.66 14.88
C HIS A 303 36.23 -31.31 14.73
N ALA A 304 36.99 -30.26 15.04
CA ALA A 304 36.73 -28.87 14.73
C ALA A 304 37.68 -28.42 13.61
N THR A 305 37.27 -27.47 12.75
CA THR A 305 38.14 -26.51 12.03
C THR A 305 37.28 -25.40 11.34
N PRO A 306 37.85 -24.24 10.90
CA PRO A 306 37.45 -22.90 11.35
C PRO A 306 37.10 -21.92 10.18
N PRO A 307 36.84 -20.61 10.40
CA PRO A 307 36.59 -19.64 9.32
C PRO A 307 37.88 -18.96 8.83
N PRO A 308 37.90 -18.41 7.60
CA PRO A 308 39.01 -17.58 7.14
C PRO A 308 38.77 -16.08 7.37
N ASP A 309 39.88 -15.43 7.72
CA ASP A 309 40.13 -14.01 7.94
C ASP A 309 41.09 -13.47 6.86
N ARG A 310 41.09 -12.14 6.61
CA ARG A 310 42.06 -11.28 5.86
C ARG A 310 41.33 -10.21 5.01
N ALA A 311 41.78 -8.97 4.85
CA ALA A 311 42.88 -8.18 5.41
C ALA A 311 42.69 -6.68 5.04
N THR A 312 42.99 -5.82 6.02
CA THR A 312 43.68 -4.51 6.07
C THR A 312 44.00 -3.67 4.79
N ARG A 313 43.39 -2.44 4.74
CA ARG A 313 43.94 -1.05 4.49
C ARG A 313 44.59 -0.65 3.12
N PRO A 314 44.63 0.65 2.71
CA PRO A 314 45.00 1.83 3.53
C PRO A 314 44.22 3.16 3.34
N ALA A 315 44.66 4.13 4.13
CA ALA A 315 44.16 5.50 4.32
C ALA A 315 44.55 6.47 3.19
N GLY A 316 43.74 7.53 3.04
CA GLY A 316 44.05 8.73 2.28
C GLY A 316 43.26 9.91 2.84
N ASP A 317 44.00 10.93 3.26
CA ASP A 317 43.56 12.21 3.82
C ASP A 317 42.46 12.90 3.02
N THR A 318 41.48 13.52 3.69
CA THR A 318 40.93 14.81 3.23
C THR A 318 40.39 15.63 4.40
N LEU A 319 40.80 16.89 4.36
CA LEU A 319 40.71 17.99 5.31
C LEU A 319 39.28 18.37 5.78
N MET A 320 39.24 18.85 7.02
CA MET A 320 38.12 19.49 7.71
C MET A 320 37.72 20.88 7.15
N LEU A 321 36.44 21.23 7.35
CA LEU A 321 35.84 22.48 7.92
C LEU A 321 34.51 22.86 7.21
N PRO A 322 33.61 23.67 7.81
CA PRO A 322 33.01 23.58 9.14
C PRO A 322 31.45 23.62 9.11
N GLU A 323 30.84 23.23 10.23
CA GLU A 323 29.40 23.32 10.58
C GLU A 323 28.83 24.75 10.57
N PRO A 324 27.50 24.87 10.38
CA PRO A 324 26.76 25.77 11.26
C PRO A 324 25.43 25.19 11.78
N GLY A 325 25.29 25.25 13.11
CA GLY A 325 24.21 26.03 13.72
C GLY A 325 22.89 25.31 13.99
N CYS A 326 22.75 24.86 15.23
CA CYS A 326 21.49 24.47 15.87
C CYS A 326 20.48 25.63 15.82
N ALA A 327 19.31 25.42 15.21
CA ALA A 327 18.17 26.35 15.29
C ALA A 327 16.86 25.56 15.50
N ALA A 328 16.13 25.94 16.55
CA ALA A 328 14.86 25.36 16.98
C ALA A 328 13.74 25.49 15.91
N PRO A 329 12.74 24.58 15.90
CA PRO A 329 11.69 24.59 14.87
C PRO A 329 10.71 25.78 15.04
N PRO A 330 10.37 26.51 13.96
CA PRO A 330 9.34 27.54 14.00
C PRO A 330 7.93 26.92 14.00
N GLN A 331 7.06 27.46 14.85
CA GLN A 331 5.65 27.07 14.94
C GLN A 331 4.86 27.37 13.65
N PRO A 332 3.80 26.59 13.32
CA PRO A 332 3.04 26.77 12.10
C PRO A 332 2.08 27.98 12.17
N PRO A 333 2.00 28.82 11.12
CA PRO A 333 1.03 29.92 11.08
C PRO A 333 -0.39 29.41 10.82
N ARG A 334 -1.31 29.87 11.69
CA ARG A 334 -2.76 29.74 11.57
C ARG A 334 -3.24 30.46 10.30
N GLY A 335 -3.72 29.71 9.30
CA GLY A 335 -4.30 30.34 8.10
C GLY A 335 -4.92 29.41 7.06
N LEU A 336 -4.53 28.14 7.01
CA LEU A 336 -4.98 27.20 5.95
C LEU A 336 -6.49 26.89 5.99
N ARG A 337 -7.15 27.07 7.14
CA ARG A 337 -8.58 26.72 7.35
C ARG A 337 -9.57 27.64 6.64
N ALA A 338 -9.16 28.84 6.22
CA ALA A 338 -10.07 29.81 5.59
C ALA A 338 -10.26 29.58 4.07
N TRP A 339 -9.33 28.90 3.39
CA TRP A 339 -9.33 28.83 1.93
C TRP A 339 -10.07 27.61 1.34
N LEU A 340 -10.07 26.47 2.04
CA LEU A 340 -10.70 25.23 1.55
C LEU A 340 -12.24 25.29 1.43
N ARG A 341 -12.89 26.35 1.94
CA ARG A 341 -14.34 26.56 1.78
C ARG A 341 -14.75 27.12 0.40
N ARG A 342 -13.82 27.51 -0.48
CA ARG A 342 -14.14 28.21 -1.74
C ARG A 342 -14.20 27.35 -3.00
N ARG A 343 -14.12 26.01 -2.91
CA ARG A 343 -14.15 25.11 -4.09
C ARG A 343 -15.26 24.06 -4.14
N SER A 344 -16.29 24.17 -3.30
CA SER A 344 -17.51 23.37 -3.50
C SER A 344 -18.47 24.12 -4.44
N PRO A 345 -18.80 23.59 -5.63
CA PRO A 345 -19.92 24.10 -6.41
C PRO A 345 -21.22 23.84 -5.64
N ARG A 346 -22.08 24.86 -5.55
CA ARG A 346 -23.42 24.77 -4.94
C ARG A 346 -24.25 23.70 -5.69
N PRO A 347 -25.02 22.83 -5.01
CA PRO A 347 -26.03 22.03 -5.70
C PRO A 347 -27.14 22.95 -6.21
N ALA A 348 -27.53 22.76 -7.48
CA ALA A 348 -28.72 23.36 -8.04
C ALA A 348 -29.95 22.87 -7.28
N ARG A 349 -30.81 23.81 -6.85
CA ARG A 349 -32.14 23.50 -6.31
C ARG A 349 -33.09 23.23 -7.50
N ILE A 350 -33.86 22.16 -7.39
CA ILE A 350 -35.18 22.03 -8.03
C ILE A 350 -36.18 22.74 -7.11
#